data_AF-A0A6G0ADC4-F1
#
_entry.id   AF-A0A6G0ADC4-F1
#
_cell.length_a   1.000
_cell.length_b   1.000
_cell.length_c   1.000
_cell.angle_alpha   90.00
_cell.angle_beta   90.00
_cell.angle_gamma   90.00
#
_symmetry.space_group_name_H-M   'P 1'
#
loop_
_entity.id
_entity.type
_entity.pdbx_description
1 polymer ?
#
loop_
_entity_poly.entity_id
_entity_poly.type
_entity_poly.pdbx_seq_one_letter_code
_entity_poly.pdbx_strand_id
1 'polypeptide(L)'
;LMIIAGPKMHPLWQTPILPLLFLLSAISVGFPMVIFESMLASRSLGLKPEMHLLSRLGSMIAPLLGIYLAFKIGDMFIRETFVYLNEFNTASVMFTIEMLFGVIIPLRMFLSTKVLKSPLFLFIASCLVVFGVLLNRINNFIVAYAPPYSTESYIPSFGEISLTVGFVALLVLLYRFFVINFPVISLPGKESAPRTKYTIRGEK
;
A
#
# COMPACT_ATOMS: atom_id res chain seq x y z
N LEU A 1 -4.84 -0.72 -17.93
CA LEU A 1 -5.62 0.43 -18.44
C LEU A 1 -4.83 1.34 -19.39
N MET A 2 -3.53 1.64 -19.14
CA MET A 2 -2.80 2.63 -19.95
C MET A 2 -1.93 2.10 -21.11
N ILE A 3 -1.91 0.79 -21.40
CA ILE A 3 -1.17 0.28 -22.59
C ILE A 3 -1.62 0.99 -23.87
N ILE A 4 -2.92 1.27 -23.97
CA ILE A 4 -3.56 1.91 -25.13
C ILE A 4 -3.09 3.36 -25.32
N ALA A 5 -2.53 4.00 -24.29
CA ALA A 5 -2.02 5.37 -24.36
C ALA A 5 -0.73 5.48 -25.20
N GLY A 6 -0.04 4.36 -25.48
CA GLY A 6 1.01 4.26 -26.49
C GLY A 6 2.04 5.42 -26.43
N PRO A 7 2.17 6.23 -27.50
CA PRO A 7 3.14 7.34 -27.57
C PRO A 7 2.79 8.57 -26.71
N LYS A 8 1.61 8.59 -26.07
CA LYS A 8 1.17 9.69 -25.19
C LYS A 8 1.71 9.55 -23.77
N MET A 9 2.41 8.46 -23.47
CA MET A 9 3.04 8.23 -22.18
C MET A 9 4.55 8.38 -22.24
N HIS A 10 5.12 8.98 -21.21
CA HIS A 10 6.56 9.11 -21.08
C HIS A 10 7.23 7.71 -21.05
N PRO A 11 8.36 7.51 -21.76
CA PRO A 11 9.01 6.20 -21.88
C PRO A 11 9.33 5.50 -20.55
N LEU A 12 9.55 6.28 -19.48
CA LEU A 12 9.80 5.79 -18.10
C LEU A 12 8.65 4.94 -17.53
N TRP A 13 7.40 5.19 -17.94
CA TRP A 13 6.25 4.43 -17.45
C TRP A 13 5.55 3.63 -18.55
N GLN A 14 5.84 3.89 -19.82
CA GLN A 14 5.24 3.16 -20.94
C GLN A 14 5.91 1.81 -21.15
N THR A 15 5.26 0.75 -20.66
CA THR A 15 5.73 -0.63 -20.79
C THR A 15 4.61 -1.59 -21.17
N PRO A 16 4.81 -2.54 -22.12
CA PRO A 16 3.92 -3.65 -22.40
C PRO A 16 3.54 -4.48 -21.17
N ILE A 17 4.43 -4.56 -20.16
CA ILE A 17 4.14 -5.29 -18.92
C ILE A 17 3.41 -4.43 -17.87
N LEU A 18 2.94 -3.24 -18.24
CA LEU A 18 2.25 -2.32 -17.32
C LEU A 18 1.06 -2.96 -16.60
N PRO A 19 0.20 -3.79 -17.21
CA PRO A 19 -0.86 -4.49 -16.49
C PRO A 19 -0.33 -5.41 -15.40
N LEU A 20 0.79 -6.08 -15.65
CA LEU A 20 1.44 -6.95 -14.68
C LEU A 20 2.01 -6.13 -13.52
N LEU A 21 2.67 -5.00 -13.80
CA LEU A 21 3.16 -4.10 -12.76
C LEU A 21 2.01 -3.52 -11.92
N PHE A 22 0.89 -3.15 -12.54
CA PHE A 22 -0.30 -2.67 -11.83
C PHE A 22 -0.94 -3.76 -10.96
N LEU A 23 -0.95 -5.00 -11.44
CA LEU A 23 -1.44 -6.15 -10.68
C LEU A 23 -0.55 -6.43 -9.48
N LEU A 24 0.78 -6.48 -9.68
CA LEU A 24 1.75 -6.66 -8.61
C LEU A 24 1.68 -5.53 -7.57
N SER A 25 1.50 -4.28 -8.02
CA SER A 25 1.32 -3.14 -7.10
C SER A 25 0.02 -3.25 -6.30
N ALA A 26 -1.06 -3.73 -6.90
CA ALA A 26 -2.34 -3.95 -6.23
C ALA A 26 -2.28 -5.08 -5.18
N ILE A 27 -1.59 -6.17 -5.50
CA ILE A 27 -1.36 -7.27 -4.55
C ILE A 27 -0.45 -6.79 -3.41
N SER A 28 0.59 -6.00 -3.73
CA SER A 28 1.54 -5.47 -2.75
C SER A 28 0.92 -4.47 -1.78
N VAL A 29 -0.09 -3.68 -2.20
CA VAL A 29 -0.78 -2.71 -1.33
C VAL A 29 -1.86 -3.34 -0.45
N GLY A 30 -2.42 -4.49 -0.86
CA GLY A 30 -3.54 -5.12 -0.15
C GLY A 30 -3.24 -5.41 1.32
N PHE A 31 -2.12 -6.07 1.61
CA PHE A 31 -1.70 -6.39 2.99
C PHE A 31 -1.38 -5.15 3.85
N PRO A 32 -0.57 -4.17 3.38
CA PRO A 32 -0.37 -2.91 4.09
C PRO A 32 -1.68 -2.17 4.37
N MET A 33 -2.63 -2.19 3.43
CA MET A 33 -3.92 -1.52 3.60
C MET A 33 -4.75 -2.18 4.70
N VAL A 34 -4.79 -3.51 4.76
CA VAL A 34 -5.47 -4.24 5.86
C VAL A 34 -4.84 -3.90 7.21
N ILE A 35 -3.51 -3.83 7.27
CA ILE A 35 -2.79 -3.42 8.47
C ILE A 35 -3.16 -1.98 8.87
N PHE A 36 -3.18 -1.06 7.91
CA PHE A 36 -3.53 0.34 8.13
C PHE A 36 -4.94 0.50 8.71
N GLU A 37 -5.93 -0.15 8.08
CA GLU A 37 -7.32 -0.17 8.53
C GLU A 37 -7.47 -0.82 9.91
N SER A 38 -6.83 -1.97 10.14
CA SER A 38 -6.87 -2.67 11.43
C SER A 38 -6.30 -1.82 12.57
N MET A 39 -5.22 -1.08 12.31
CA MET A 39 -4.63 -0.17 13.29
C MET A 39 -5.52 1.05 13.58
N LEU A 40 -6.12 1.65 12.54
CA LEU A 40 -7.07 2.75 12.72
C LEU A 40 -8.33 2.30 13.45
N ALA A 41 -8.87 1.13 13.10
CA ALA A 41 -10.03 0.53 13.75
C ALA A 41 -9.75 0.22 15.22
N SER A 42 -8.60 -0.41 15.53
CA SER A 42 -8.19 -0.69 16.91
C SER A 42 -8.09 0.59 17.74
N ARG A 43 -7.52 1.67 17.16
CA ARG A 43 -7.43 2.97 17.81
C ARG A 43 -8.79 3.63 18.01
N SER A 44 -9.67 3.58 17.00
CA SER A 44 -11.01 4.18 17.05
C SER A 44 -11.96 3.44 18.01
N LEU A 45 -11.76 2.14 18.21
CA LEU A 45 -12.59 1.29 19.07
C LEU A 45 -11.98 1.08 20.47
N GLY A 46 -10.78 1.62 20.73
CA GLY A 46 -10.07 1.44 22.01
C GLY A 46 -9.57 0.01 22.26
N LEU A 47 -9.40 -0.79 21.20
CA LEU A 47 -8.93 -2.17 21.28
C LEU A 47 -7.41 -2.25 21.17
N LYS A 48 -6.82 -3.32 21.75
CA LYS A 48 -5.39 -3.60 21.59
C LYS A 48 -5.14 -4.15 20.18
N PRO A 49 -4.21 -3.55 19.39
CA PRO A 49 -3.86 -4.07 18.08
C PRO A 49 -3.32 -5.51 18.16
N GLU A 50 -3.77 -6.39 17.28
CA GLU A 50 -3.35 -7.80 17.23
C GLU A 50 -1.96 -7.97 16.61
N MET A 51 -0.92 -7.54 17.34
CA MET A 51 0.46 -7.45 16.84
C MET A 51 0.99 -8.78 16.28
N HIS A 52 0.54 -9.92 16.81
CA HIS A 52 0.92 -11.24 16.31
C HIS A 52 0.44 -11.47 14.87
N LEU A 53 -0.80 -11.08 14.55
CA LEU A 53 -1.34 -11.18 13.19
C LEU A 53 -0.72 -10.12 12.27
N LEU A 54 -0.63 -8.87 12.74
CA LEU A 54 -0.08 -7.76 11.96
C LEU A 54 1.39 -8.00 11.59
N SER A 55 2.20 -8.54 12.51
CA SER A 55 3.59 -8.90 12.24
C SER A 55 3.71 -10.03 11.22
N ARG A 56 2.80 -11.02 11.25
CA ARG A 56 2.80 -12.12 10.28
C ARG A 56 2.42 -11.63 8.89
N LEU A 57 1.41 -10.77 8.80
CA LEU A 57 1.03 -10.12 7.54
C LEU A 57 2.17 -9.23 7.01
N GLY A 58 2.80 -8.45 7.88
CA GLY A 58 3.94 -7.60 7.53
C GLY A 58 5.12 -8.36 6.94
N SER A 59 5.36 -9.60 7.39
CA SER A 59 6.41 -10.46 6.83
C SER A 59 6.16 -10.87 5.37
N MET A 60 4.90 -10.92 4.94
CA MET A 60 4.53 -11.23 3.55
C MET A 60 4.65 -10.01 2.63
N ILE A 61 4.67 -8.79 3.18
CA ILE A 61 4.77 -7.55 2.42
C ILE A 61 6.16 -7.40 1.79
N ALA A 62 7.21 -7.75 2.53
CA ALA A 62 8.60 -7.67 2.04
C ALA A 62 8.85 -8.45 0.74
N PRO A 63 8.53 -9.76 0.63
CA PRO A 63 8.74 -10.49 -0.62
C PRO A 63 7.87 -9.96 -1.77
N LEU A 64 6.64 -9.53 -1.50
CA LEU A 64 5.75 -8.95 -2.53
C LEU A 64 6.31 -7.65 -3.10
N LEU A 65 6.74 -6.72 -2.23
CA LEU A 65 7.41 -5.49 -2.67
C LEU A 65 8.73 -5.79 -3.39
N GLY A 66 9.47 -6.81 -2.95
CA GLY A 66 10.71 -7.24 -3.61
C GLY A 66 10.46 -7.73 -5.04
N ILE A 67 9.43 -8.55 -5.26
CA ILE A 67 9.03 -9.00 -6.60
C ILE A 67 8.59 -7.81 -7.46
N TYR A 68 7.76 -6.92 -6.93
CA TYR A 68 7.35 -5.71 -7.66
C TYR A 68 8.55 -4.84 -8.07
N LEU A 69 9.49 -4.62 -7.14
CA LEU A 69 10.73 -3.88 -7.40
C LEU A 69 11.59 -4.55 -8.47
N ALA A 70 11.77 -5.87 -8.38
CA ALA A 70 12.58 -6.63 -9.32
C ALA A 70 12.02 -6.58 -10.74
N PHE A 71 10.70 -6.74 -10.90
CA PHE A 71 10.05 -6.61 -12.20
C PHE A 71 10.15 -5.18 -12.75
N LYS A 72 9.97 -4.16 -11.90
CA LYS A 72 10.04 -2.76 -12.32
C LYS A 72 11.45 -2.36 -12.75
N ILE A 73 12.47 -2.76 -11.99
CA ILE A 73 13.88 -2.51 -12.32
C ILE A 73 14.31 -3.34 -13.54
N GLY A 74 13.97 -4.62 -13.59
CA GLY A 74 14.33 -5.51 -14.70
C GLY A 74 13.76 -5.02 -16.03
N ASP A 75 12.52 -4.57 -16.04
CA ASP A 75 11.90 -3.95 -17.23
C ASP A 75 12.62 -2.68 -17.68
N MET A 76 13.05 -1.84 -16.72
CA MET A 76 13.79 -0.62 -17.00
C MET A 76 15.17 -0.89 -17.61
N PHE A 77 15.86 -1.94 -17.15
CA PHE A 77 17.15 -2.35 -17.71
C PHE A 77 17.01 -2.89 -19.14
N ILE A 78 15.99 -3.72 -19.42
CA ILE A 78 15.76 -4.30 -20.75
C ILE A 78 15.44 -3.21 -21.79
N ARG A 79 14.76 -2.15 -21.38
CA ARG A 79 14.37 -1.03 -22.28
C ARG A 79 15.43 0.06 -22.39
N GLU A 80 16.51 -0.04 -21.63
CA GLU A 80 17.54 0.99 -21.48
C GLU A 80 16.99 2.38 -21.10
N THR A 81 15.77 2.45 -20.54
CA THR A 81 15.10 3.70 -20.19
C THR A 81 15.78 4.41 -19.01
N PHE A 82 16.77 3.78 -18.37
CA PHE A 82 17.61 4.40 -17.35
C PHE A 82 18.32 5.66 -17.86
N VAL A 83 18.51 5.80 -19.17
CA VAL A 83 19.10 7.01 -19.78
C VAL A 83 18.26 8.25 -19.46
N TYR A 84 16.94 8.13 -19.42
CA TYR A 84 16.04 9.25 -19.07
C TYR A 84 16.08 9.62 -17.59
N LEU A 85 16.56 8.74 -16.70
CA LEU A 85 16.76 9.08 -15.29
C LEU A 85 17.96 10.02 -15.08
N ASN A 86 18.90 10.04 -16.03
CA ASN A 86 20.08 10.89 -15.97
C ASN A 86 19.75 12.34 -16.35
N GLU A 87 18.65 12.56 -17.05
CA GLU A 87 18.10 13.89 -17.30
C GLU A 87 17.26 14.33 -16.10
N PHE A 88 17.63 15.46 -15.48
CA PHE A 88 16.88 16.08 -14.40
C PHE A 88 15.59 16.72 -14.94
N ASN A 89 14.57 15.89 -15.14
CA ASN A 89 13.22 16.30 -15.51
C ASN A 89 12.22 15.99 -14.38
N THR A 90 11.08 16.67 -14.36
CA THR A 90 9.98 16.45 -13.39
C THR A 90 9.58 14.98 -13.33
N ALA A 91 9.62 14.30 -14.48
CA ALA A 91 9.38 12.86 -14.59
C ALA A 91 10.40 12.03 -13.78
N SER A 92 11.69 12.28 -13.95
CA SER A 92 12.77 11.54 -13.29
C SER A 92 12.77 11.74 -11.78
N VAL A 93 12.47 12.96 -11.31
CA VAL A 93 12.33 13.26 -9.87
C VAL A 93 11.13 12.51 -9.27
N MET A 94 9.96 12.57 -9.91
CA MET A 94 8.76 11.89 -9.43
C MET A 94 8.90 10.36 -9.42
N PHE A 95 9.57 9.80 -10.43
CA PHE A 95 9.89 8.37 -10.47
C PHE A 95 10.84 7.99 -9.33
N THR A 96 11.85 8.81 -9.05
CA THR A 96 12.82 8.56 -7.96
C THR A 96 12.14 8.62 -6.60
N ILE A 97 11.26 9.60 -6.37
CA ILE A 97 10.48 9.72 -5.14
C ILE A 97 9.57 8.49 -4.97
N GLU A 98 8.86 8.09 -6.01
CA GLU A 98 8.02 6.88 -5.99
C GLU A 98 8.84 5.63 -5.65
N MET A 99 10.01 5.48 -6.27
CA MET A 99 10.85 4.30 -6.06
C MET A 99 11.44 4.27 -4.64
N LEU A 100 11.94 5.42 -4.18
CA LEU A 100 12.59 5.54 -2.88
C LEU A 100 11.57 5.44 -1.74
N PHE A 101 10.57 6.32 -1.73
CA PHE A 101 9.58 6.38 -0.67
C PHE A 101 8.55 5.28 -0.80
N GLY A 102 8.09 4.95 -2.00
CA GLY A 102 7.00 3.98 -2.16
C GLY A 102 7.42 2.52 -2.05
N VAL A 103 8.69 2.19 -2.29
CA VAL A 103 9.14 0.80 -2.38
C VAL A 103 10.40 0.52 -1.57
N ILE A 104 11.49 1.27 -1.78
CA ILE A 104 12.80 0.95 -1.18
C ILE A 104 12.78 1.13 0.35
N ILE A 105 12.31 2.28 0.83
CA ILE A 105 12.20 2.56 2.27
C ILE A 105 11.26 1.56 2.96
N PRO A 106 10.01 1.35 2.51
CA PRO A 106 9.11 0.43 3.19
C PRO A 106 9.61 -1.01 3.09
N LEU A 107 10.21 -1.44 1.98
CA LEU A 107 10.86 -2.75 1.86
C LEU A 107 11.90 -2.93 2.97
N ARG A 108 12.84 -1.99 3.12
CA ARG A 108 13.85 -2.04 4.19
C ARG A 108 13.23 -2.04 5.60
N MET A 109 12.14 -1.30 5.79
CA MET A 109 11.41 -1.30 7.06
C MET A 109 10.79 -2.67 7.36
N PHE A 110 10.08 -3.28 6.40
CA PHE A 110 9.44 -4.59 6.58
C PHE A 110 10.43 -5.75 6.72
N LEU A 111 11.65 -5.64 6.20
CA LEU A 111 12.72 -6.61 6.48
C LEU A 111 13.20 -6.58 7.95
N SER A 112 12.97 -5.48 8.67
CA SER A 112 13.42 -5.36 10.06
C SER A 112 12.43 -5.97 11.03
N THR A 113 12.86 -6.98 11.79
CA THR A 113 12.06 -7.59 12.87
C THR A 113 11.69 -6.59 13.98
N LYS A 114 12.45 -5.48 14.13
CA LYS A 114 12.13 -4.40 15.08
C LYS A 114 10.91 -3.60 14.64
N VAL A 115 10.76 -3.36 13.34
CA VAL A 115 9.60 -2.66 12.77
C VAL A 115 8.36 -3.53 12.90
N LEU A 116 8.47 -4.82 12.60
CA LEU A 116 7.35 -5.76 12.68
C LEU A 116 6.78 -5.93 14.09
N LYS A 117 7.60 -5.72 15.13
CA LYS A 117 7.19 -5.81 16.54
C LYS A 117 6.63 -4.50 17.11
N SER A 118 6.80 -3.38 16.41
CA SER A 118 6.40 -2.07 16.92
C SER A 118 5.16 -1.54 16.20
N PRO A 119 4.07 -1.21 16.93
CA PRO A 119 2.85 -0.71 16.30
C PRO A 119 3.10 0.54 15.48
N LEU A 120 3.85 1.50 16.02
CA LEU A 120 4.08 2.79 15.35
C LEU A 120 4.85 2.63 14.04
N PHE A 121 5.94 1.85 14.06
CA PHE A 121 6.76 1.67 12.85
C PHE A 121 6.03 0.84 11.79
N LEU A 122 5.24 -0.14 12.21
CA LEU A 122 4.43 -0.95 11.32
C LEU A 122 3.32 -0.11 10.65
N PHE A 123 2.69 0.82 11.38
CA PHE A 123 1.76 1.79 10.81
C PHE A 123 2.43 2.71 9.78
N ILE A 124 3.58 3.28 10.13
CA ILE A 124 4.33 4.19 9.26
C ILE A 124 4.76 3.46 7.99
N ALA A 125 5.29 2.23 8.10
CA ALA A 125 5.70 1.43 6.96
C ALA A 125 4.51 1.13 6.03
N SER A 126 3.35 0.75 6.58
CA SER A 126 2.15 0.50 5.79
C SER A 126 1.63 1.75 5.10
N CYS A 127 1.57 2.88 5.82
CA CYS A 127 1.18 4.18 5.27
C CYS A 127 2.08 4.57 4.10
N LEU A 128 3.39 4.33 4.23
CA LEU A 128 4.38 4.64 3.21
C LEU A 128 4.19 3.79 1.93
N VAL A 129 3.83 2.51 2.05
CA VAL A 129 3.48 1.67 0.87
C VAL A 129 2.20 2.17 0.21
N VAL A 130 1.15 2.47 0.99
CA VAL A 130 -0.12 3.00 0.45
C VAL A 130 0.12 4.31 -0.30
N PHE A 131 0.91 5.22 0.29
CA PHE A 131 1.31 6.47 -0.33
C PHE A 131 2.16 6.24 -1.60
N GLY A 132 3.10 5.29 -1.56
CA GLY A 132 3.89 4.89 -2.72
C GLY A 132 3.06 4.43 -3.91
N VAL A 133 2.04 3.62 -3.64
CA VAL A 133 1.13 3.13 -4.68
C VAL A 133 0.19 4.23 -5.16
N LEU A 134 -0.26 5.13 -4.28
CA LEU A 134 -0.99 6.33 -4.69
C LEU A 134 -0.15 7.19 -5.63
N LEU A 135 1.12 7.44 -5.29
CA LEU A 135 2.06 8.15 -6.15
C LEU A 135 2.26 7.41 -7.48
N ASN A 136 2.39 6.09 -7.49
CA ASN A 136 2.45 5.32 -8.73
C ASN A 136 1.22 5.55 -9.63
N ARG A 137 0.02 5.61 -9.04
CA ARG A 137 -1.22 5.92 -9.78
C ARG A 137 -1.15 7.35 -10.32
N ILE A 138 -0.84 8.34 -9.49
CA ILE A 138 -0.74 9.75 -9.92
C ILE A 138 0.31 9.93 -11.02
N ASN A 139 1.49 9.33 -10.85
CA ASN A 139 2.57 9.40 -11.82
C ASN A 139 2.16 8.81 -13.15
N ASN A 140 1.58 7.60 -13.16
CA ASN A 140 1.14 6.99 -14.41
C ASN A 140 0.00 7.78 -15.09
N PHE A 141 -0.98 8.27 -14.32
CA PHE A 141 -2.18 8.90 -14.89
C PHE A 141 -2.05 10.39 -15.22
N ILE A 142 -1.23 11.13 -14.46
CA ILE A 142 -1.11 12.60 -14.56
C ILE A 142 0.27 13.01 -15.07
N VAL A 143 1.35 12.50 -14.45
CA VAL A 143 2.72 12.97 -14.75
C VAL A 143 3.25 12.36 -16.04
N ALA A 144 2.96 11.09 -16.28
CA ALA A 144 3.44 10.36 -17.45
C ALA A 144 2.60 10.65 -18.70
N TYR A 145 1.35 11.11 -18.55
CA TYR A 145 0.45 11.34 -19.66
C TYR A 145 0.61 12.76 -20.21
N ALA A 146 1.21 12.88 -21.39
CA ALA A 146 1.32 14.14 -22.13
C ALA A 146 0.28 14.15 -23.26
N PRO A 147 -0.82 14.92 -23.16
CA PRO A 147 -1.82 14.99 -24.22
C PRO A 147 -1.24 15.72 -25.45
N PRO A 148 -1.35 15.17 -26.67
CA PRO A 148 -0.76 15.77 -27.87
C PRO A 148 -1.35 17.13 -28.30
N TYR A 149 -2.47 17.56 -27.69
CA TYR A 149 -3.20 18.79 -28.06
C TYR A 149 -3.53 19.70 -26.87
N SER A 150 -3.01 19.42 -25.67
CA SER A 150 -3.24 20.27 -24.48
C SER A 150 -1.90 20.79 -23.98
N THR A 151 -1.77 22.12 -23.98
CA THR A 151 -0.62 22.85 -23.43
C THR A 151 -0.68 23.00 -21.91
N GLU A 152 -1.84 22.69 -21.31
CA GLU A 152 -2.10 22.82 -19.88
C GLU A 152 -1.96 21.46 -19.17
N SER A 153 -1.30 21.47 -18.02
CA SER A 153 -1.23 20.31 -17.12
C SER A 153 -2.59 20.07 -16.48
N TYR A 154 -3.04 18.81 -16.39
CA TYR A 154 -4.32 18.48 -15.76
C TYR A 154 -4.25 18.78 -14.25
N ILE A 155 -5.05 19.77 -13.82
CA ILE A 155 -5.24 20.09 -12.41
C ILE A 155 -6.65 19.64 -12.05
N PRO A 156 -6.82 18.73 -11.08
CA PRO A 156 -8.14 18.22 -10.72
C PRO A 156 -9.01 19.37 -10.21
N SER A 157 -10.25 19.38 -10.69
CA SER A 157 -11.26 20.33 -10.25
C SER A 157 -11.67 20.08 -8.79
N PHE A 158 -12.20 21.11 -8.14
CA PHE A 158 -12.72 20.98 -6.78
C PHE A 158 -13.80 19.89 -6.67
N GLY A 159 -14.58 19.66 -7.73
CA GLY A 159 -15.59 18.60 -7.79
C GLY A 159 -14.99 17.19 -7.75
N GLU A 160 -13.89 16.96 -8.48
CA GLU A 160 -13.19 15.65 -8.50
C GLU A 160 -12.54 15.34 -7.16
N ILE A 161 -11.95 16.35 -6.51
CA ILE A 161 -11.40 16.22 -5.15
C ILE A 161 -12.53 15.95 -4.15
N SER A 162 -13.64 16.68 -4.22
CA SER A 162 -14.78 16.48 -3.32
C SER A 162 -15.40 15.09 -3.48
N LEU A 163 -15.47 14.58 -4.71
CA LEU A 163 -15.99 13.24 -4.99
C LEU A 163 -15.08 12.15 -4.43
N THR A 164 -13.76 12.27 -4.60
CA THR A 164 -12.79 11.31 -4.04
C THR A 164 -12.82 11.30 -2.52
N VAL A 165 -12.85 12.48 -1.88
CA VAL A 165 -13.03 12.58 -0.42
C VAL A 165 -14.37 12.00 0.02
N GLY A 166 -15.44 12.24 -0.74
CA GLY A 166 -16.77 11.68 -0.48
C GLY A 166 -16.78 10.15 -0.50
N PHE A 167 -16.12 9.52 -1.48
CA PHE A 167 -15.99 8.05 -1.52
C PHE A 167 -15.19 7.50 -0.35
N VAL A 168 -14.10 8.17 0.05
CA VAL A 168 -13.31 7.76 1.23
C VAL A 168 -14.14 7.88 2.50
N ALA A 169 -14.86 8.99 2.67
CA ALA A 169 -15.74 9.19 3.83
C ALA A 169 -16.87 8.14 3.88
N LEU A 170 -17.47 7.82 2.74
CA LEU A 170 -18.49 6.79 2.62
C LEU A 170 -17.96 5.40 2.96
N LEU A 171 -16.75 5.04 2.49
CA LEU A 171 -16.07 3.80 2.86
C LEU A 171 -15.86 3.68 4.37
N VAL A 172 -15.36 4.74 5.01
CA VAL A 172 -15.13 4.77 6.47
C VAL A 172 -16.46 4.66 7.23
N LEU A 173 -17.50 5.35 6.77
CA LEU A 173 -18.83 5.30 7.39
C LEU A 173 -19.42 3.89 7.29
N LEU A 174 -19.40 3.28 6.10
CA LEU A 174 -19.88 1.93 5.89
C LEU A 174 -19.08 0.92 6.72
N TYR A 175 -17.76 1.01 6.73
CA TYR A 175 -16.91 0.17 7.57
C TYR A 175 -17.31 0.27 9.04
N ARG A 176 -17.47 1.49 9.56
CA ARG A 176 -17.90 1.73 10.94
C ARG A 176 -19.30 1.17 11.22
N PHE A 177 -20.23 1.33 10.29
CA PHE A 177 -21.58 0.75 10.37
C PHE A 177 -21.51 -0.79 10.48
N PHE A 178 -20.71 -1.44 9.65
CA PHE A 178 -20.57 -2.90 9.68
C PHE A 178 -19.92 -3.40 10.97
N VAL A 179 -18.87 -2.73 11.47
CA VAL A 179 -18.18 -3.17 12.70
C VAL A 179 -19.04 -2.98 13.95
N ILE A 180 -19.94 -2.01 13.99
CA ILE A 180 -20.86 -1.80 15.12
C ILE A 180 -22.01 -2.81 15.08
N ASN A 181 -22.56 -3.10 13.90
CA ASN A 181 -23.74 -3.97 13.77
C ASN A 181 -23.40 -5.47 13.71
N PHE A 182 -22.22 -5.84 13.19
CA PHE A 182 -21.80 -7.23 13.01
C PHE A 182 -20.55 -7.54 13.82
N PRO A 183 -20.40 -8.77 14.36
CA PRO A 183 -19.20 -9.20 15.09
C PRO A 183 -18.05 -9.48 14.11
N VAL A 184 -17.49 -8.43 13.51
CA VAL A 184 -16.38 -8.50 12.54
C VAL A 184 -15.05 -8.71 13.24
N ILE A 185 -14.86 -8.10 14.40
CA ILE A 185 -13.64 -8.26 15.21
C ILE A 185 -13.85 -9.44 16.14
N SER A 186 -13.09 -10.51 15.89
CA SER A 186 -13.00 -11.62 16.82
C SER A 186 -12.29 -11.11 18.07
N LEU A 187 -13.05 -10.86 19.15
CA LEU A 187 -12.42 -10.67 20.45
C LEU A 187 -11.60 -11.94 20.73
N PRO A 188 -10.32 -11.83 21.14
CA PRO A 188 -9.52 -12.99 21.48
C PRO A 188 -10.35 -13.81 22.47
N GLY A 189 -10.56 -15.07 22.10
CA GLY A 189 -11.49 -15.95 22.76
C GLY A 189 -11.39 -15.75 24.26
N LYS A 190 -12.50 -15.34 24.89
CA LYS A 190 -12.73 -15.75 26.26
C LYS A 190 -12.73 -17.27 26.14
N GLU A 191 -11.60 -17.91 26.38
CA GLU A 191 -11.55 -19.34 26.65
C GLU A 191 -12.55 -19.53 27.77
N SER A 192 -13.77 -19.87 27.40
CA SER A 192 -14.67 -20.60 28.26
C SER A 192 -14.06 -21.99 28.34
N ALA A 193 -12.89 -22.10 28.96
CA ALA A 193 -12.46 -23.33 29.55
C ALA A 193 -13.64 -23.73 30.44
N PRO A 194 -14.33 -24.85 30.18
CA PRO A 194 -15.29 -25.34 31.15
C PRO A 194 -14.52 -25.43 32.46
N ARG A 195 -15.02 -24.82 33.53
CA ARG A 195 -14.45 -24.98 34.88
C ARG A 195 -14.55 -26.47 35.23
N THR A 196 -13.61 -27.28 34.78
CA THR A 196 -13.46 -28.65 35.23
C THR A 196 -13.01 -28.57 36.68
N LYS A 197 -13.83 -29.16 37.54
CA LYS A 197 -13.81 -29.07 39.01
C LYS A 197 -12.57 -29.70 39.67
N TYR A 198 -11.56 -30.07 38.89
CA TYR A 198 -10.39 -30.81 39.36
C TYR A 198 -9.11 -30.20 38.79
N THR A 199 -8.59 -29.19 39.46
CA THR A 199 -7.17 -28.86 39.42
C THR A 199 -6.43 -29.95 40.18
N ILE A 200 -5.82 -30.90 39.46
CA ILE A 200 -4.79 -31.76 40.06
C ILE A 200 -3.61 -30.85 40.36
N ARG A 201 -3.48 -30.55 41.65
CA ARG A 201 -2.35 -29.87 42.26
C ARG A 201 -1.12 -30.75 42.01
N GLY A 202 -0.32 -30.41 41.00
CA GLY A 202 1.02 -30.99 40.84
C GLY A 202 1.85 -30.57 42.06
N GLU A 203 2.08 -31.51 42.96
CA GLU A 203 3.04 -31.39 44.06
C GLU A 203 4.48 -31.48 43.52
N LYS A 204 5.31 -30.56 44.04
CA LYS A 204 6.78 -30.53 44.13
C LYS A 204 7.61 -30.55 42.85
#